data_AF-A0A0Q9K7U6-F1
#
_entry.id   AF-A0A0Q9K7U6-F1
#
_cell.length_a   1.000
_cell.length_b   1.000
_cell.length_c   1.000
_cell.angle_alpha   90.00
_cell.angle_beta   90.00
_cell.angle_gamma   90.00
#
_symmetry.space_group_name_H-M   'P 1'
#
loop_
_entity.id
_entity.type
_entity.pdbx_description
1 polymer ?
#
loop_
_entity_poly.entity_id
_entity_poly.type
_entity_poly.pdbx_seq_one_letter_code
_entity_poly.pdbx_strand_id
1 'polypeptide(L)'
;MVDGMIREADGLFGPERWYVEHETHDEDDGYDQQAARGGLGELTEIVVIDGHVVESCRRPISGSGYECAALELDHLRGRAPAPIVQRVEVRVPPHEAMLDWLTRVVGGERPLAELDAQPLPASSPVDVGGFPDQERELAQAVDEQLARASAGWLVTDEVLTACRRLLTAAATAGTLRLWRDLEPAKVAAVVVHCIVKANGLAGAGAPFTVAHWLRDLGTTQAPSSRSATLATTIGGSRWAHGQTPTEVPDVYVLGDAGMLVSRFRRELMDYRDLAVRIREE
;
A
#
# COMPACT_ATOMS: atom_id res chain seq x y z
N MET A 1 -22.14 -32.03 -42.92
CA MET A 1 -22.27 -31.03 -44.00
C MET A 1 -23.10 -29.90 -43.41
N VAL A 2 -22.53 -29.03 -42.58
CA VAL A 2 -21.59 -27.92 -42.87
C VAL A 2 -22.16 -26.96 -43.91
N ASP A 3 -22.83 -25.94 -43.40
CA ASP A 3 -23.14 -24.67 -44.04
C ASP A 3 -23.12 -23.67 -42.87
N GLY A 4 -22.25 -22.66 -42.76
CA GLY A 4 -21.57 -21.92 -43.79
C GLY A 4 -21.86 -20.43 -43.60
N MET A 5 -21.77 -19.92 -42.35
CA MET A 5 -21.99 -18.49 -42.05
C MET A 5 -20.68 -17.86 -41.59
N ILE A 6 -19.91 -17.44 -42.58
CA ILE A 6 -18.90 -16.41 -42.46
C ILE A 6 -19.65 -15.08 -42.38
N ARG A 7 -19.50 -14.37 -41.26
CA ARG A 7 -19.66 -12.92 -41.23
C ARG A 7 -18.44 -12.31 -40.56
N GLU A 8 -17.69 -11.63 -41.41
CA GLU A 8 -16.66 -10.65 -41.08
C GLU A 8 -17.19 -9.66 -40.04
N ALA A 9 -16.39 -9.43 -39.00
CA ALA A 9 -16.47 -8.25 -38.14
C ALA A 9 -15.13 -7.54 -38.27
N ASP A 10 -14.99 -6.81 -39.38
CA ASP A 10 -14.00 -5.76 -39.53
C ASP A 10 -14.44 -4.55 -38.72
N GLY A 11 -13.47 -3.94 -38.03
CA GLY A 11 -13.56 -2.60 -37.48
C GLY A 11 -13.85 -2.56 -36.00
N LEU A 12 -12.80 -2.35 -35.20
CA LEU A 12 -12.78 -1.53 -33.97
C LEU A 12 -11.35 -1.53 -33.38
N PHE A 13 -10.38 -0.99 -34.14
CA PHE A 13 -9.09 -0.55 -33.59
C PHE A 13 -8.78 0.83 -34.17
N GLY A 14 -9.11 1.87 -33.40
CA GLY A 14 -8.64 3.24 -33.58
C GLY A 14 -8.00 3.72 -32.27
N PRO A 15 -6.87 4.44 -32.30
CA PRO A 15 -6.16 4.87 -31.10
C PRO A 15 -6.75 6.20 -30.61
N GLU A 16 -7.67 6.16 -29.65
CA GLU A 16 -8.09 7.38 -28.98
C GLU A 16 -7.18 7.69 -27.79
N ARG A 17 -6.39 8.75 -28.00
CA ARG A 17 -5.68 9.57 -27.02
C ARG A 17 -6.64 9.94 -25.88
N TRP A 18 -6.35 9.47 -24.67
CA TRP A 18 -6.94 10.02 -23.46
C TRP A 18 -6.03 11.13 -22.94
N TYR A 19 -6.52 12.36 -23.05
CA TYR A 19 -6.02 13.50 -22.29
C TYR A 19 -6.33 13.25 -20.81
N VAL A 20 -5.30 13.26 -19.96
CA VAL A 20 -5.47 13.32 -18.51
C VAL A 20 -5.58 14.79 -18.14
N GLU A 21 -6.78 15.22 -17.78
CA GLU A 21 -6.99 16.49 -17.08
C GLU A 21 -6.35 16.39 -15.69
N HIS A 22 -5.37 17.26 -15.44
CA HIS A 22 -4.82 17.48 -14.11
C HIS A 22 -5.85 18.28 -13.30
N GLU A 23 -6.70 17.58 -12.54
CA GLU A 23 -7.42 18.20 -11.43
C GLU A 23 -6.42 18.45 -10.29
N THR A 24 -6.07 19.72 -10.12
CA THR A 24 -5.33 20.22 -8.97
C THR A 24 -6.19 20.06 -7.72
N HIS A 25 -5.78 19.15 -6.83
CA HIS A 25 -6.26 19.11 -5.46
C HIS A 25 -5.81 20.39 -4.75
N ASP A 26 -6.78 21.25 -4.43
CA ASP A 26 -6.65 22.28 -3.40
C ASP A 26 -6.54 21.58 -2.04
N GLU A 27 -5.32 21.42 -1.55
CA GLU A 27 -5.07 21.01 -0.18
C GLU A 27 -5.15 22.22 0.76
N ASP A 28 -6.13 22.09 1.64
CA ASP A 28 -6.47 22.89 2.81
C ASP A 28 -5.35 22.83 3.86
N ASP A 29 -4.35 23.71 3.75
CA ASP A 29 -3.34 23.92 4.79
C ASP A 29 -3.83 24.97 5.81
N GLY A 30 -4.69 24.50 6.71
CA GLY A 30 -5.04 25.17 7.95
C GLY A 30 -3.98 24.98 9.02
N TYR A 31 -2.86 25.73 8.96
CA TYR A 31 -2.03 26.06 10.11
C TYR A 31 -1.43 27.47 9.95
N ASP A 32 -1.44 28.23 11.05
CA ASP A 32 -0.98 29.62 11.22
C ASP A 32 -1.88 30.79 10.78
N GLN A 33 -3.17 30.72 11.13
CA GLN A 33 -3.92 31.94 11.49
C GLN A 33 -3.65 32.34 12.96
N GLN A 34 -2.39 32.70 13.30
CA GLN A 34 -2.10 33.41 14.55
C GLN A 34 -0.73 34.12 14.57
N ALA A 35 -0.53 35.10 13.68
CA ALA A 35 0.40 36.21 13.89
C ALA A 35 -0.22 37.49 13.27
N ALA A 36 -1.20 38.12 13.91
CA ALA A 36 -0.96 39.22 14.84
C ALA A 36 0.16 40.19 14.39
N ARG A 37 -0.25 41.31 13.74
CA ARG A 37 0.48 42.60 13.63
C ARG A 37 1.87 42.54 12.96
N GLY A 38 1.95 42.99 11.70
CA GLY A 38 3.21 43.19 10.99
C GLY A 38 4.16 44.12 11.73
N GLY A 39 5.13 43.53 12.44
CA GLY A 39 6.27 44.21 13.04
C GLY A 39 7.52 43.92 12.23
N LEU A 40 8.51 44.82 12.28
CA LEU A 40 9.79 44.72 11.56
C LEU A 40 10.72 43.57 12.04
N GLY A 41 10.19 42.61 12.82
CA GLY A 41 10.93 41.54 13.48
C GLY A 41 11.50 41.93 14.84
N GLU A 42 12.44 41.10 15.32
CA GLU A 42 13.11 41.23 16.62
C GLU A 42 14.59 41.63 16.45
N LEU A 43 15.07 42.56 17.26
CA LEU A 43 16.45 42.97 17.39
C LEU A 43 17.10 42.12 18.48
N THR A 44 18.22 41.48 18.16
CA THR A 44 19.05 40.80 19.16
C THR A 44 20.31 41.62 19.42
N GLU A 45 20.50 42.07 20.65
CA GLU A 45 21.73 42.72 21.10
C GLU A 45 22.55 41.71 21.91
N ILE A 46 23.82 41.54 21.52
CA ILE A 46 24.72 40.57 22.12
C ILE A 46 25.94 41.33 22.64
N VAL A 47 26.24 41.18 23.93
CA VAL A 47 27.45 41.73 24.56
C VAL A 47 28.50 40.63 24.62
N VAL A 48 29.66 40.90 24.05
CA VAL A 48 30.79 39.97 23.99
C VAL A 48 31.99 40.58 24.69
N ILE A 49 32.59 39.84 25.64
CA ILE A 49 33.81 40.21 26.35
C ILE A 49 34.82 39.08 26.17
N ASP A 50 36.01 39.39 25.63
CA ASP A 50 37.09 38.43 25.38
C ASP A 50 36.64 37.19 24.58
N GLY A 51 35.83 37.40 23.55
CA GLY A 51 35.26 36.32 22.72
C GLY A 51 34.15 35.51 23.37
N HIS A 52 33.76 35.82 24.62
CA HIS A 52 32.66 35.16 25.33
C HIS A 52 31.41 36.04 25.32
N VAL A 53 30.27 35.46 24.92
CA VAL A 53 28.97 36.12 25.04
C VAL A 53 28.59 36.18 26.52
N VAL A 54 28.50 37.38 27.07
CA VAL A 54 28.13 37.61 28.47
C VAL A 54 26.66 38.00 28.64
N GLU A 55 26.05 38.56 27.59
CA GLU A 55 24.65 38.96 27.61
C GLU A 55 24.04 38.86 26.21
N SER A 56 22.77 38.46 26.13
CA SER A 56 21.98 38.45 24.91
C SER A 56 20.55 38.85 25.25
N CYS A 57 20.10 39.99 24.74
CA CYS A 57 18.73 40.44 24.91
C CYS A 57 18.02 40.54 23.55
N ARG A 58 16.72 40.27 23.57
CA ARG A 58 15.85 40.37 22.39
C ARG A 58 14.76 41.38 22.68
N ARG A 59 14.54 42.28 21.72
CA ARG A 59 13.49 43.29 21.80
C ARG A 59 12.92 43.58 20.41
N PRO A 60 11.66 44.04 20.32
CA PRO A 60 11.08 44.39 19.03
C PRO A 60 11.91 45.46 18.30
N ILE A 61 12.04 45.33 16.97
CA ILE A 61 12.72 46.34 16.14
C ILE A 61 11.92 47.65 16.11
N SER A 62 10.61 47.58 16.21
CA SER A 62 9.74 48.76 16.24
C SER A 62 10.02 49.62 17.50
N GLY A 63 10.45 50.86 17.29
CA GLY A 63 10.85 51.80 18.35
C GLY A 63 12.32 51.70 18.77
N SER A 64 13.15 50.90 18.08
CA SER A 64 14.54 50.62 18.48
C SER A 64 15.58 51.58 17.90
N GLY A 65 15.21 52.42 16.93
CA GLY A 65 16.15 53.24 16.14
C GLY A 65 16.80 52.50 14.96
N TYR A 66 16.60 51.18 14.86
CA TYR A 66 17.11 50.33 13.77
C TYR A 66 16.04 49.97 12.72
N GLU A 67 14.92 50.68 12.70
CA GLU A 67 13.80 50.41 11.79
C GLU A 67 14.22 50.55 10.32
N CYS A 68 14.99 51.59 9.99
CA CYS A 68 15.51 51.77 8.62
C CYS A 68 16.47 50.66 8.22
N ALA A 69 17.36 50.23 9.12
CA ALA A 69 18.29 49.14 8.85
C ALA A 69 17.57 47.81 8.65
N ALA A 70 16.50 47.55 9.43
CA ALA A 70 15.66 46.37 9.25
C ALA A 70 14.93 46.36 7.91
N LEU A 71 14.39 47.51 7.48
CA LEU A 71 13.75 47.66 6.18
C LEU A 71 14.75 47.50 5.01
N GLU A 72 15.96 48.03 5.14
CA GLU A 72 17.03 47.82 4.14
C GLU A 72 17.45 46.35 4.07
N LEU A 73 17.59 45.67 5.20
CA LEU A 73 17.91 44.25 5.25
C LEU A 73 16.78 43.39 4.68
N ASP A 74 15.52 43.75 4.92
CA ASP A 74 14.37 43.06 4.33
C ASP A 74 14.32 43.26 2.81
N HIS A 75 14.70 44.45 2.33
CA HIS A 75 14.86 44.75 0.90
C HIS A 75 16.00 43.93 0.25
N LEU A 76 17.09 43.69 0.97
CA LEU A 76 18.21 42.84 0.53
C LEU A 76 17.92 41.33 0.65
N ARG A 77 16.98 40.94 1.53
CA ARG A 77 16.51 39.56 1.73
C ARG A 77 15.48 39.10 0.71
N GLY A 78 15.38 39.79 -0.45
CA GLY A 78 14.44 39.49 -1.52
C GLY A 78 14.11 38.00 -1.58
N ARG A 79 12.81 37.67 -1.48
CA ARG A 79 12.24 36.32 -1.31
C ARG A 79 13.25 35.25 -1.73
N ALA A 80 13.79 34.51 -0.76
CA ALA A 80 14.72 33.42 -1.05
C ALA A 80 14.15 32.62 -2.23
N PRO A 81 14.89 32.46 -3.35
CA PRO A 81 14.36 31.73 -4.49
C PRO A 81 13.94 30.37 -3.97
N ALA A 82 12.70 29.96 -4.27
CA ALA A 82 12.20 28.66 -3.87
C ALA A 82 13.25 27.61 -4.29
N PRO A 83 13.62 26.67 -3.40
CA PRO A 83 14.61 25.66 -3.74
C PRO A 83 14.21 25.02 -5.07
N ILE A 84 15.13 25.01 -6.03
CA ILE A 84 14.91 24.35 -7.31
C ILE A 84 14.89 22.85 -7.01
N VAL A 85 13.71 22.29 -6.84
CA VAL A 85 13.51 20.84 -6.71
C VAL A 85 13.68 20.25 -8.11
N GLN A 86 14.91 19.85 -8.43
CA GLN A 86 15.16 19.10 -9.66
C GLN A 86 14.71 17.66 -9.44
N ARG A 87 13.51 17.32 -9.92
CA ARG A 87 13.04 15.93 -9.95
C ARG A 87 13.87 15.18 -11.00
N VAL A 88 14.81 14.36 -10.53
CA VAL A 88 15.55 13.43 -11.40
C VAL A 88 14.66 12.20 -11.59
N GLU A 89 14.08 12.04 -12.78
CA GLU A 89 13.40 10.82 -13.16
C GLU A 89 14.44 9.72 -13.41
N VAL A 90 14.67 8.87 -12.41
CA VAL A 90 15.43 7.64 -12.60
C VAL A 90 14.53 6.65 -13.34
N ARG A 91 14.73 6.50 -14.64
CA ARG A 91 13.99 5.54 -15.45
C ARG A 91 14.55 4.14 -15.21
N VAL A 92 13.95 3.41 -14.27
CA VAL A 92 14.23 1.99 -14.06
C VAL A 92 13.75 1.22 -15.30
N PRO A 93 14.58 0.33 -15.89
CA PRO A 93 14.15 -0.56 -16.97
C PRO A 93 12.90 -1.36 -16.57
N PRO A 94 11.92 -1.56 -17.47
CA PRO A 94 10.66 -2.23 -17.11
C PRO A 94 10.82 -3.62 -16.50
N HIS A 95 11.78 -4.41 -16.99
CA HIS A 95 12.04 -5.75 -16.47
C HIS A 95 12.65 -5.73 -15.05
N GLU A 96 13.46 -4.71 -14.70
CA GLU A 96 13.97 -4.54 -13.33
C GLU A 96 12.83 -4.15 -12.38
N ALA A 97 11.96 -3.23 -12.80
CA ALA A 97 10.79 -2.85 -12.02
C ALA A 97 9.83 -4.04 -11.79
N MET A 98 9.68 -4.93 -12.79
CA MET A 98 8.94 -6.18 -12.67
C MET A 98 9.57 -7.14 -11.65
N LEU A 99 10.88 -7.36 -11.71
CA LEU A 99 11.58 -8.23 -10.77
C LEU A 99 11.53 -7.69 -9.33
N ASP A 100 11.67 -6.37 -9.16
CA ASP A 100 11.51 -5.70 -7.86
C ASP A 100 10.08 -5.86 -7.30
N TRP A 101 9.08 -5.72 -8.17
CA TRP A 101 7.68 -5.94 -7.80
C TRP A 101 7.46 -7.39 -7.35
N LEU A 102 7.88 -8.37 -8.17
CA LEU A 102 7.75 -9.79 -7.88
C LEU A 102 8.41 -10.16 -6.55
N THR A 103 9.63 -9.67 -6.34
CA THR A 103 10.41 -9.86 -5.11
C THR A 103 9.62 -9.41 -3.89
N ARG A 104 8.96 -8.25 -3.96
CA ARG A 104 8.11 -7.76 -2.87
C ARG A 104 6.86 -8.62 -2.65
N VAL A 105 6.20 -9.05 -3.73
CA VAL A 105 4.97 -9.87 -3.64
C VAL A 105 5.23 -11.18 -2.89
N VAL A 106 6.36 -11.84 -3.18
CA VAL A 106 6.68 -13.16 -2.63
C VAL A 106 7.50 -13.11 -1.33
N GLY A 107 8.01 -11.94 -0.94
CA GLY A 107 8.76 -11.76 0.31
C GLY A 107 10.29 -11.83 0.19
N GLY A 108 10.84 -11.74 -1.02
CA GLY A 108 12.28 -11.64 -1.26
C GLY A 108 12.76 -12.39 -2.50
N GLU A 109 14.05 -12.22 -2.81
CA GLU A 109 14.66 -12.81 -4.01
C GLU A 109 14.73 -14.34 -3.94
N ARG A 110 15.08 -14.88 -2.76
CA ARG A 110 15.14 -16.34 -2.57
C ARG A 110 13.76 -16.98 -2.74
N PRO A 111 12.68 -16.52 -2.06
CA PRO A 111 11.33 -17.01 -2.35
C PRO A 111 10.91 -16.87 -3.82
N LEU A 112 11.37 -15.82 -4.53
CA LEU A 112 11.09 -15.65 -5.96
C LEU A 112 11.80 -16.68 -6.83
N ALA A 113 13.06 -16.98 -6.53
CA ALA A 113 13.86 -17.97 -7.24
C ALA A 113 13.33 -19.40 -7.01
N GLU A 114 12.88 -19.69 -5.79
CA GLU A 114 12.32 -20.98 -5.37
C GLU A 114 10.81 -21.11 -5.67
N LEU A 115 10.18 -20.06 -6.23
CA LEU A 115 8.74 -20.03 -6.44
C LEU A 115 8.29 -21.17 -7.38
N ASP A 116 7.32 -21.94 -6.90
CA ASP A 116 6.70 -23.05 -7.64
C ASP A 116 5.17 -22.92 -7.74
N ALA A 117 4.60 -23.78 -8.58
CA ALA A 117 3.17 -23.86 -8.85
C ALA A 117 2.43 -24.93 -8.03
N GLN A 118 3.08 -25.58 -7.05
CA GLN A 118 2.42 -26.60 -6.25
C GLN A 118 1.27 -25.96 -5.44
N PRO A 119 0.12 -26.62 -5.30
CA PRO A 119 -0.95 -26.13 -4.43
C PRO A 119 -0.48 -25.90 -3.00
N LEU A 120 -1.03 -24.87 -2.35
CA LEU A 120 -0.88 -24.73 -0.90
C LEU A 120 -1.40 -26.02 -0.21
N PRO A 121 -0.62 -26.60 0.72
CA PRO A 121 -1.06 -27.80 1.42
C PRO A 121 -2.27 -27.47 2.27
N ALA A 122 -3.25 -28.37 2.32
CA ALA A 122 -4.40 -28.21 3.20
C ALA A 122 -3.92 -28.01 4.65
N SER A 123 -4.24 -26.86 5.23
CA SER A 123 -3.78 -26.53 6.58
C SER A 123 -4.69 -27.10 7.65
N SER A 124 -4.10 -27.40 8.80
CA SER A 124 -4.83 -27.54 10.06
C SER A 124 -5.47 -26.20 10.48
N PRO A 125 -6.42 -26.21 11.43
CA PRO A 125 -6.88 -25.02 12.13
C PRO A 125 -5.71 -24.18 12.67
N VAL A 126 -5.95 -22.88 12.87
CA VAL A 126 -4.90 -21.96 13.35
C VAL A 126 -4.38 -22.41 14.70
N ASP A 127 -3.06 -22.59 14.82
CA ASP A 127 -2.42 -22.79 16.11
C ASP A 127 -2.40 -21.48 16.89
N VAL A 128 -3.28 -21.39 17.88
CA VAL A 128 -3.43 -20.22 18.75
C VAL A 128 -2.68 -20.40 20.08
N GLY A 129 -1.88 -21.46 20.25
CA GLY A 129 -1.21 -21.80 21.51
C GLY A 129 -0.35 -20.66 22.06
N GLY A 130 0.31 -19.91 21.19
CA GLY A 130 1.17 -18.76 21.54
C GLY A 130 0.46 -17.41 21.68
N PHE A 131 -0.86 -17.31 21.47
CA PHE A 131 -1.56 -16.03 21.51
C PHE A 131 -2.00 -15.66 22.93
N PRO A 132 -2.08 -14.35 23.26
CA PRO A 132 -2.77 -13.88 24.46
C PRO A 132 -4.24 -14.31 24.46
N ASP A 133 -4.83 -14.56 25.64
CA ASP A 133 -6.13 -15.24 25.74
C ASP A 133 -7.27 -14.56 24.96
N GLN A 134 -7.35 -13.23 25.00
CA GLN A 134 -8.37 -12.49 24.24
C GLN A 134 -8.18 -12.59 22.72
N GLU A 135 -6.94 -12.61 22.25
CA GLU A 135 -6.62 -12.78 20.83
C GLU A 135 -6.81 -14.24 20.40
N ARG A 136 -6.55 -15.18 21.30
CA ARG A 136 -6.77 -16.62 21.12
C ARG A 136 -8.25 -16.91 20.85
N GLU A 137 -9.14 -16.39 21.69
CA GLU A 137 -10.59 -16.56 21.53
C GLU A 137 -11.10 -15.95 20.22
N LEU A 138 -10.67 -14.73 19.89
CA LEU A 138 -11.04 -14.09 18.64
C LEU A 138 -10.49 -14.87 17.43
N ALA A 139 -9.23 -15.27 17.45
CA ALA A 139 -8.61 -16.02 16.36
C ALA A 139 -9.30 -17.38 16.12
N GLN A 140 -9.66 -18.10 17.19
CA GLN A 140 -10.45 -19.34 17.10
C GLN A 140 -11.82 -19.09 16.47
N ALA A 141 -12.55 -18.10 16.99
CA ALA A 141 -13.87 -17.76 16.46
C ALA A 141 -13.80 -17.33 14.98
N VAL A 142 -12.77 -16.59 14.58
CA VAL A 142 -12.55 -16.20 13.18
C VAL A 142 -12.21 -17.42 12.32
N ASP A 143 -11.34 -18.32 12.77
CA ASP A 143 -11.01 -19.56 12.03
C ASP A 143 -12.24 -20.45 11.82
N GLU A 144 -13.13 -20.53 12.81
CA GLU A 144 -14.43 -21.22 12.65
C GLU A 144 -15.30 -20.57 11.58
N GLN A 145 -15.36 -19.23 11.52
CA GLN A 145 -16.09 -18.53 10.46
C GLN A 145 -15.47 -18.78 9.08
N LEU A 146 -14.13 -18.76 8.98
CA LEU A 146 -13.40 -19.06 7.74
C LEU A 146 -13.66 -20.48 7.27
N ALA A 147 -13.56 -21.47 8.17
CA ALA A 147 -13.83 -22.87 7.86
C ALA A 147 -15.28 -23.06 7.39
N ARG A 148 -16.26 -22.46 8.07
CA ARG A 148 -17.67 -22.52 7.66
C ARG A 148 -17.90 -21.90 6.28
N ALA A 149 -17.37 -20.71 6.04
CA ALA A 149 -17.54 -20.02 4.76
C ALA A 149 -16.83 -20.76 3.61
N SER A 150 -15.72 -21.43 3.89
CA SER A 150 -14.94 -22.13 2.86
C SER A 150 -15.70 -23.25 2.16
N ALA A 151 -16.73 -23.82 2.78
CA ALA A 151 -17.57 -24.86 2.16
C ALA A 151 -18.29 -24.39 0.88
N GLY A 152 -18.47 -23.07 0.70
CA GLY A 152 -19.10 -22.48 -0.48
C GLY A 152 -18.13 -22.09 -1.60
N TRP A 153 -16.82 -22.22 -1.40
CA TRP A 153 -15.82 -21.76 -2.38
C TRP A 153 -15.46 -22.85 -3.39
N LEU A 154 -15.11 -22.48 -4.63
CA LEU A 154 -14.68 -23.44 -5.66
C LEU A 154 -13.22 -23.88 -5.51
N VAL A 155 -12.39 -23.10 -4.81
CA VAL A 155 -10.99 -23.42 -4.49
C VAL A 155 -10.83 -23.32 -2.98
N THR A 156 -11.39 -24.29 -2.26
CA THR A 156 -11.58 -24.22 -0.80
C THR A 156 -10.26 -24.22 -0.04
N ASP A 157 -9.39 -25.18 -0.33
CA ASP A 157 -8.30 -25.55 0.59
C ASP A 157 -7.13 -24.57 0.52
N GLU A 158 -6.77 -24.12 -0.69
CA GLU A 158 -5.68 -23.14 -0.86
C GLU A 158 -6.08 -21.78 -0.27
N VAL A 159 -7.31 -21.32 -0.55
CA VAL A 159 -7.79 -20.02 -0.07
C VAL A 159 -7.96 -20.03 1.45
N LEU A 160 -8.51 -21.11 2.02
CA LEU A 160 -8.62 -21.26 3.47
C LEU A 160 -7.22 -21.29 4.12
N THR A 161 -6.29 -22.04 3.54
CA THR A 161 -4.89 -22.08 4.02
C THR A 161 -4.24 -20.71 4.00
N ALA A 162 -4.40 -19.96 2.91
CA ALA A 162 -3.90 -18.59 2.80
C ALA A 162 -4.56 -17.66 3.84
N CYS A 163 -5.87 -17.77 4.04
CA CYS A 163 -6.60 -17.00 5.07
C CYS A 163 -6.09 -17.30 6.48
N ARG A 164 -5.83 -18.58 6.80
CA ARG A 164 -5.30 -19.00 8.10
C ARG A 164 -3.88 -18.48 8.33
N ARG A 165 -3.01 -18.56 7.33
CA ARG A 165 -1.66 -17.96 7.39
C ARG A 165 -1.72 -16.45 7.60
N LEU A 166 -2.63 -15.77 6.89
CA LEU A 166 -2.87 -14.35 7.09
C LEU A 166 -3.42 -14.03 8.48
N LEU A 167 -4.31 -14.86 9.03
CA LEU A 167 -4.83 -14.70 10.38
C LEU A 167 -3.72 -14.84 11.44
N THR A 168 -2.83 -15.83 11.28
CA THR A 168 -1.64 -15.98 12.13
C THR A 168 -0.75 -14.75 12.02
N ALA A 169 -0.46 -14.27 10.81
CA ALA A 169 0.36 -13.07 10.61
C ALA A 169 -0.29 -11.82 11.22
N ALA A 170 -1.61 -11.66 11.11
CA ALA A 170 -2.37 -10.57 11.72
C ALA A 170 -2.32 -10.60 13.25
N ALA A 171 -2.36 -11.81 13.84
CA ALA A 171 -2.19 -11.99 15.28
C ALA A 171 -0.77 -11.60 15.72
N THR A 172 0.25 -12.10 15.03
CA THR A 172 1.66 -11.76 15.30
C THR A 172 1.94 -10.26 15.16
N ALA A 173 1.30 -9.58 14.19
CA ALA A 173 1.39 -8.13 14.01
C ALA A 173 0.54 -7.32 15.01
N GLY A 174 -0.18 -7.97 15.92
CA GLY A 174 -1.04 -7.33 16.92
C GLY A 174 -2.32 -6.71 16.35
N THR A 175 -2.67 -6.98 15.09
CA THR A 175 -3.85 -6.39 14.44
C THR A 175 -5.16 -6.88 15.07
N LEU A 176 -5.18 -8.13 15.57
CA LEU A 176 -6.36 -8.68 16.26
C LEU A 176 -6.75 -7.88 17.50
N ARG A 177 -5.79 -7.27 18.20
CA ARG A 177 -6.07 -6.40 19.35
C ARG A 177 -6.95 -5.20 18.99
N LEU A 178 -6.74 -4.64 17.79
CA LEU A 178 -7.48 -3.49 17.28
C LEU A 178 -8.92 -3.86 16.88
N TRP A 179 -9.19 -5.15 16.68
CA TRP A 179 -10.46 -5.67 16.21
C TRP A 179 -11.21 -6.51 17.24
N ARG A 180 -10.76 -6.50 18.50
CA ARG A 180 -11.37 -7.25 19.60
C ARG A 180 -12.87 -6.98 19.78
N ASP A 181 -13.32 -5.78 19.44
CA ASP A 181 -14.70 -5.33 19.60
C ASP A 181 -15.54 -5.60 18.32
N LEU A 182 -14.94 -6.17 17.28
CA LEU A 182 -15.65 -6.56 16.05
C LEU A 182 -16.18 -7.99 16.15
N GLU A 183 -17.33 -8.23 15.54
CA GLU A 183 -17.85 -9.58 15.37
C GLU A 183 -16.87 -10.45 14.56
N PRO A 184 -16.63 -11.72 14.96
CA PRO A 184 -15.69 -12.62 14.27
C PRO A 184 -15.95 -12.75 12.78
N ALA A 185 -17.23 -12.76 12.34
CA ALA A 185 -17.58 -12.82 10.92
C ALA A 185 -17.09 -11.60 10.12
N LYS A 186 -17.08 -10.41 10.74
CA LYS A 186 -16.55 -9.19 10.11
C LYS A 186 -15.03 -9.25 9.99
N VAL A 187 -14.34 -9.78 10.99
CA VAL A 187 -12.88 -9.98 10.93
C VAL A 187 -12.53 -11.02 9.87
N ALA A 188 -13.25 -12.14 9.81
CA ALA A 188 -13.10 -13.13 8.75
C ALA A 188 -13.30 -12.51 7.36
N ALA A 189 -14.28 -11.62 7.19
CA ALA A 189 -14.51 -10.93 5.92
C ALA A 189 -13.34 -10.01 5.53
N VAL A 190 -12.68 -9.37 6.50
CA VAL A 190 -11.45 -8.60 6.26
C VAL A 190 -10.32 -9.50 5.75
N VAL A 191 -10.11 -10.65 6.41
CA VAL A 191 -9.08 -11.63 6.04
C VAL A 191 -9.34 -12.18 4.63
N VAL A 192 -10.56 -12.64 4.34
CA VAL A 192 -10.94 -13.17 3.02
C VAL A 192 -10.78 -12.11 1.94
N HIS A 193 -11.29 -10.89 2.15
CA HIS A 193 -11.14 -9.82 1.17
C HIS A 193 -9.67 -9.50 0.87
N CYS A 194 -8.81 -9.50 1.90
CA CYS A 194 -7.39 -9.29 1.76
C CYS A 194 -6.73 -10.38 0.89
N ILE A 195 -6.98 -11.67 1.17
CA ILE A 195 -6.45 -12.79 0.39
C ILE A 195 -6.97 -12.78 -1.06
N VAL A 196 -8.25 -12.49 -1.24
CA VAL A 196 -8.87 -12.40 -2.57
C VAL A 196 -8.20 -11.31 -3.41
N LYS A 197 -7.94 -10.13 -2.83
CA LYS A 197 -7.24 -9.04 -3.53
C LYS A 197 -5.75 -9.32 -3.71
N ALA A 198 -5.07 -9.96 -2.75
CA ALA A 198 -3.66 -10.33 -2.88
C ALA A 198 -3.40 -11.36 -3.99
N ASN A 199 -4.40 -12.17 -4.33
CA ASN A 199 -4.29 -13.26 -5.30
C ASN A 199 -5.03 -13.00 -6.62
N GLY A 200 -5.53 -11.78 -6.85
CA GLY A 200 -6.28 -11.45 -8.07
C GLY A 200 -7.55 -12.30 -8.26
N LEU A 201 -8.15 -12.82 -7.18
CA LEU A 201 -9.31 -13.72 -7.24
C LEU A 201 -10.64 -12.99 -7.45
N ALA A 202 -10.62 -11.66 -7.38
CA ALA A 202 -11.72 -10.78 -7.74
C ALA A 202 -11.20 -9.49 -8.40
N GLY A 203 -12.02 -8.89 -9.26
CA GLY A 203 -11.67 -7.69 -10.03
C GLY A 203 -11.79 -7.90 -11.53
N ALA A 204 -11.18 -7.02 -12.32
CA ALA A 204 -11.16 -7.14 -13.77
C ALA A 204 -10.47 -8.45 -14.20
N GLY A 205 -11.13 -9.24 -15.05
CA GLY A 205 -10.61 -10.53 -15.53
C GLY A 205 -10.70 -11.70 -14.53
N ALA A 206 -11.22 -11.49 -13.32
CA ALA A 206 -11.39 -12.55 -12.33
C ALA A 206 -12.71 -13.31 -12.51
N PRO A 207 -12.77 -14.61 -12.19
CA PRO A 207 -13.98 -15.43 -12.35
C PRO A 207 -15.08 -15.10 -11.33
N PHE A 208 -14.74 -14.47 -10.20
CA PHE A 208 -15.69 -14.20 -9.11
C PHE A 208 -15.63 -12.76 -8.64
N THR A 209 -16.75 -12.28 -8.11
CA THR A 209 -16.83 -10.95 -7.47
C THR A 209 -16.45 -11.05 -5.99
N VAL A 210 -16.07 -9.94 -5.37
CA VAL A 210 -15.85 -9.90 -3.91
C VAL A 210 -17.10 -10.35 -3.14
N ALA A 211 -18.29 -9.95 -3.60
CA ALA A 211 -19.55 -10.34 -2.98
C ALA A 211 -19.79 -11.87 -3.00
N HIS A 212 -19.24 -12.59 -3.98
CA HIS A 212 -19.30 -14.05 -4.01
C HIS A 212 -18.52 -14.65 -2.84
N TRP A 213 -17.30 -14.18 -2.60
CA TRP A 213 -16.42 -14.68 -1.53
C TRP A 213 -16.92 -14.37 -0.12
N LEU A 214 -17.62 -13.24 0.06
CA LEU A 214 -18.04 -12.76 1.38
C LEU A 214 -19.43 -13.24 1.82
N ARG A 215 -20.24 -13.78 0.90
CA ARG A 215 -21.66 -14.11 1.13
C ARG A 215 -21.89 -14.94 2.39
N ASP A 216 -21.10 -16.00 2.57
CA ASP A 216 -21.28 -16.97 3.67
C ASP A 216 -20.72 -16.47 5.03
N LEU A 217 -20.12 -15.27 5.02
CA LEU A 217 -19.75 -14.50 6.19
C LEU A 217 -20.82 -13.45 6.56
N GLY A 218 -21.97 -13.47 5.88
CA GLY A 218 -23.11 -12.60 6.18
C GLY A 218 -22.96 -11.17 5.66
N THR A 219 -22.04 -10.91 4.73
CA THR A 219 -21.87 -9.60 4.09
C THR A 219 -21.56 -9.74 2.61
N THR A 220 -21.91 -8.72 1.83
CA THR A 220 -21.51 -8.58 0.42
C THR A 220 -20.67 -7.33 0.19
N GLN A 221 -20.55 -6.46 1.21
CA GLN A 221 -19.77 -5.24 1.15
C GLN A 221 -18.31 -5.50 1.46
N ALA A 222 -17.43 -5.02 0.58
CA ALA A 222 -15.99 -5.15 0.73
C ALA A 222 -15.48 -4.28 1.89
N PRO A 223 -14.77 -4.84 2.89
CA PRO A 223 -14.17 -4.06 3.97
C PRO A 223 -12.83 -3.42 3.55
N SER A 224 -12.82 -2.70 2.41
CA SER A 224 -11.62 -2.28 1.68
C SER A 224 -10.61 -1.50 2.51
N SER A 225 -11.06 -0.58 3.37
CA SER A 225 -10.16 0.19 4.24
C SER A 225 -9.41 -0.73 5.21
N ARG A 226 -10.12 -1.60 5.94
CA ARG A 226 -9.49 -2.51 6.92
C ARG A 226 -8.59 -3.55 6.26
N SER A 227 -8.98 -4.08 5.11
CA SER A 227 -8.14 -5.05 4.39
C SER A 227 -6.89 -4.40 3.77
N ALA A 228 -6.99 -3.17 3.28
CA ALA A 228 -5.83 -2.43 2.78
C ALA A 228 -4.86 -2.07 3.91
N THR A 229 -5.39 -1.66 5.08
CA THR A 229 -4.58 -1.47 6.29
C THR A 229 -3.91 -2.77 6.70
N LEU A 230 -4.63 -3.89 6.75
CA LEU A 230 -4.08 -5.20 7.08
C LEU A 230 -2.93 -5.59 6.13
N ALA A 231 -3.14 -5.44 4.81
CA ALA A 231 -2.12 -5.73 3.81
C ALA A 231 -0.87 -4.86 4.02
N THR A 232 -1.04 -3.57 4.29
CA THR A 232 0.07 -2.63 4.55
C THR A 232 0.81 -2.97 5.85
N THR A 233 0.08 -3.37 6.89
CA THR A 233 0.68 -3.77 8.18
C THR A 233 1.53 -5.03 8.04
N ILE A 234 1.12 -5.98 7.20
CA ILE A 234 1.80 -7.28 7.05
C ILE A 234 2.89 -7.21 5.97
N GLY A 235 2.56 -6.73 4.78
CA GLY A 235 3.49 -6.66 3.64
C GLY A 235 4.34 -5.39 3.60
N GLY A 236 4.15 -4.46 4.54
CA GLY A 236 4.86 -3.19 4.59
C GLY A 236 4.30 -2.12 3.65
N SER A 237 4.99 -0.96 3.61
CA SER A 237 4.59 0.17 2.77
C SER A 237 4.69 -0.15 1.27
N ARG A 238 3.73 0.38 0.51
CA ARG A 238 3.86 0.46 -0.95
C ARG A 238 5.10 1.31 -1.29
N TRP A 239 5.83 0.87 -2.32
CA TRP A 239 7.02 1.48 -2.95
C TRP A 239 7.62 2.73 -2.30
N ALA A 240 8.87 2.64 -1.84
CA ALA A 240 9.60 3.79 -1.35
C ALA A 240 9.94 4.80 -2.47
N HIS A 241 10.33 4.32 -3.67
CA HIS A 241 10.93 5.16 -4.71
C HIS A 241 10.64 4.72 -6.18
N GLY A 242 9.49 4.11 -6.47
CA GLY A 242 9.19 3.65 -7.84
C GLY A 242 7.70 3.47 -8.11
N GLN A 243 7.29 3.67 -9.35
CA GLN A 243 5.94 3.35 -9.80
C GLN A 243 5.82 1.82 -9.94
N THR A 244 4.70 1.27 -9.49
CA THR A 244 4.31 -0.10 -9.85
C THR A 244 4.33 -0.23 -11.38
N PRO A 245 4.92 -1.30 -11.96
CA PRO A 245 4.87 -1.49 -13.41
C PRO A 245 3.43 -1.41 -13.92
N THR A 246 3.19 -0.73 -15.04
CA THR A 246 1.82 -0.53 -15.56
C THR A 246 1.15 -1.85 -15.99
N GLU A 247 1.95 -2.89 -16.24
CA GLU A 247 1.53 -4.18 -16.78
C GLU A 247 1.21 -5.22 -15.70
N VAL A 248 1.39 -4.91 -14.41
CA VAL A 248 1.13 -5.88 -13.33
C VAL A 248 -0.29 -5.79 -12.77
N PRO A 249 -0.84 -6.90 -12.26
CA PRO A 249 -2.12 -6.90 -11.58
C PRO A 249 -2.17 -5.94 -10.38
N ASP A 250 -3.29 -5.22 -10.21
CA ASP A 250 -3.56 -4.43 -8.99
C ASP A 250 -3.95 -5.37 -7.82
N VAL A 251 -2.93 -5.87 -7.15
CA VAL A 251 -3.05 -6.78 -6.00
C VAL A 251 -2.48 -6.19 -4.72
N TYR A 252 -2.92 -6.71 -3.59
CA TYR A 252 -2.29 -6.44 -2.31
C TYR A 252 -0.96 -7.20 -2.20
N VAL A 253 0.07 -6.51 -1.70
CA VAL A 253 1.38 -7.10 -1.42
C VAL A 253 1.40 -7.55 0.03
N LEU A 254 1.55 -8.87 0.26
CA LEU A 254 1.64 -9.46 1.59
C LEU A 254 3.06 -9.86 1.98
N GLY A 255 3.98 -9.96 1.01
CA GLY A 255 5.38 -10.29 1.27
C GLY A 255 5.61 -11.72 1.71
N ASP A 256 4.73 -12.66 1.33
CA ASP A 256 4.87 -14.07 1.68
C ASP A 256 4.24 -14.96 0.59
N ALA A 257 5.09 -15.71 -0.14
CA ALA A 257 4.67 -16.69 -1.13
C ALA A 257 3.74 -17.78 -0.56
N GLY A 258 3.80 -18.01 0.76
CA GLY A 258 2.92 -18.92 1.48
C GLY A 258 1.47 -18.45 1.58
N MET A 259 1.17 -17.18 1.29
CA MET A 259 -0.21 -16.67 1.23
C MET A 259 -0.76 -16.60 -0.20
N LEU A 260 0.05 -17.02 -1.18
CA LEU A 260 -0.32 -17.02 -2.58
C LEU A 260 -0.85 -18.39 -3.00
N VAL A 261 -1.95 -18.43 -3.75
CA VAL A 261 -2.51 -19.67 -4.29
C VAL A 261 -1.77 -20.08 -5.56
N SER A 262 -1.78 -21.38 -5.88
CA SER A 262 -1.04 -21.96 -7.02
C SER A 262 -1.31 -21.28 -8.36
N ARG A 263 -2.56 -20.86 -8.61
CA ARG A 263 -2.92 -20.13 -9.84
C ARG A 263 -2.16 -18.82 -9.94
N PHE A 264 -2.12 -18.04 -8.87
CA PHE A 264 -1.45 -16.75 -8.90
C PHE A 264 0.07 -16.92 -8.93
N ARG A 265 0.62 -17.91 -8.21
CA ARG A 265 2.06 -18.24 -8.31
C ARG A 265 2.49 -18.57 -9.75
N ARG A 266 1.68 -19.32 -10.52
CA ARG A 266 1.96 -19.58 -11.94
C ARG A 266 2.06 -18.29 -12.76
N GLU A 267 1.12 -17.38 -12.57
CA GLU A 267 1.13 -16.08 -13.25
C GLU A 267 2.39 -15.26 -12.88
N LEU A 268 2.79 -15.27 -11.60
CA LEU A 268 4.04 -14.63 -11.17
C LEU A 268 5.29 -15.29 -11.76
N MET A 269 5.30 -16.61 -11.93
CA MET A 269 6.39 -17.32 -12.61
C MET A 269 6.48 -16.91 -14.08
N ASP A 270 5.35 -16.78 -14.79
CA ASP A 270 5.33 -16.33 -16.18
C ASP A 270 5.92 -14.91 -16.31
N TYR A 271 5.57 -14.00 -15.40
CA TYR A 271 6.17 -12.66 -15.34
C TYR A 271 7.66 -12.69 -15.03
N ARG A 272 8.10 -13.52 -14.08
CA ARG A 272 9.51 -13.70 -13.73
C ARG A 272 10.31 -14.16 -14.93
N ASP A 273 9.85 -15.20 -15.60
CA ASP A 273 10.56 -15.85 -16.71
C ASP A 273 10.61 -14.93 -17.93
N LEU A 274 9.57 -14.11 -18.15
CA LEU A 274 9.60 -13.04 -19.16
C LEU A 274 10.63 -11.95 -18.81
N ALA A 275 10.62 -11.44 -17.58
CA ALA A 275 11.53 -10.39 -17.16
C ALA A 275 13.01 -10.81 -17.18
N VAL A 276 13.31 -12.06 -16.77
CA VAL A 276 14.67 -12.62 -16.83
C VAL A 276 15.16 -12.74 -18.26
N ARG A 277 14.33 -13.26 -19.18
CA ARG A 277 14.67 -13.36 -20.59
C ARG A 277 14.99 -12.00 -21.22
N ILE A 278 14.17 -10.98 -20.96
CA ILE A 278 14.41 -9.61 -21.46
C ILE A 278 15.71 -9.03 -20.91
N ARG A 279 16.12 -9.40 -19.69
CA ARG A 279 17.38 -8.94 -19.08
C ARG A 279 18.61 -9.59 -19.71
N GLU A 280 18.46 -10.80 -20.27
CA GLU A 280 19.56 -11.58 -20.87
C GLU A 280 19.76 -11.29 -22.37
N GLU A 281 18.77 -10.67 -23.03
CA GLU A 281 18.82 -10.18 -24.42
C GLU A 281 19.53 -8.83 -24.55
#